data_AF-A0A1G0ERM4-F1
#
_entry.id   AF-A0A1G0ERM4-F1
#
_cell.length_a   1.000
_cell.length_b   1.000
_cell.length_c   1.000
_cell.angle_alpha   90.00
_cell.angle_beta   90.00
_cell.angle_gamma   90.00
#
_symmetry.space_group_name_H-M   'P 1'
#
loop_
_entity.id
_entity.type
_entity.pdbx_description
1 polymer ?
#
loop_
_entity_poly.entity_id
_entity_poly.type
_entity_poly.pdbx_seq_one_letter_code
_entity_poly.pdbx_strand_id
1 'polypeptide(L)'
;MLAILDFDGVPEADRLGYLMRTCGLSRYLVGRVLNGHYPRDVYKVFDITNAMDVDFEWFMVGSAGQYHPRTLRIHLQQVKHFSKQSTDQMLRLMVCVCAGHKKACNLAKLACDGSMSMLSAARLL
;
A
#
# COMPACT_ATOMS: atom_id res chain seq x y z
N MET A 1 -3.94 -5.87 8.34
CA MET A 1 -3.56 -4.86 9.36
C MET A 1 -2.04 -4.74 9.57
N LEU A 2 -1.33 -5.80 10.00
CA LEU A 2 0.11 -5.72 10.35
C LEU A 2 0.99 -5.13 9.23
N ALA A 3 0.74 -5.54 7.99
CA ALA A 3 1.38 -4.99 6.79
C ALA A 3 1.38 -3.45 6.73
N ILE A 4 0.28 -2.82 7.14
CA ILE A 4 0.11 -1.37 7.13
C ILE A 4 0.96 -0.73 8.22
N LEU A 5 0.96 -1.34 9.41
CA LEU A 5 1.73 -0.87 10.57
C LEU A 5 3.25 -1.02 10.34
N ASP A 6 3.67 -2.11 9.71
CA ASP A 6 5.06 -2.34 9.32
C ASP A 6 5.50 -1.30 8.27
N PHE A 7 4.63 -1.02 7.29
CA PHE A 7 4.87 0.02 6.29
C PHE A 7 5.00 1.42 6.90
N ASP A 8 4.15 1.73 7.88
CA ASP A 8 4.21 2.99 8.63
C ASP A 8 5.40 3.04 9.61
N GLY A 9 6.13 1.95 9.80
CA GLY A 9 7.25 1.86 10.74
C GLY A 9 6.83 1.94 12.20
N VAL A 10 5.60 1.52 12.54
CA VAL A 10 5.05 1.59 13.90
C VAL A 10 5.65 0.48 14.77
N PRO A 11 6.41 0.82 15.84
CA PRO A 11 6.94 -0.16 16.77
C PRO A 11 5.84 -0.98 17.42
N GLU A 12 6.10 -2.26 17.70
CA GLU A 12 5.08 -3.18 18.23
C GLU A 12 4.41 -2.66 19.51
N ALA A 13 5.19 -2.08 20.42
CA ALA A 13 4.72 -1.48 21.66
C ALA A 13 3.71 -0.33 21.44
N ASP A 14 3.80 0.38 20.31
CA ASP A 14 3.01 1.57 20.02
C ASP A 14 1.78 1.29 19.14
N ARG A 15 1.67 0.10 18.53
CA ARG A 15 0.62 -0.26 17.57
C ARG A 15 -0.79 -0.06 18.11
N LEU A 16 -0.99 -0.39 19.39
CA LEU A 16 -2.28 -0.22 20.04
C LEU A 16 -2.69 1.25 20.11
N GLY A 17 -1.79 2.11 20.62
CA GLY A 17 -2.04 3.54 20.73
C GLY A 17 -2.19 4.22 19.37
N TYR A 18 -1.41 3.79 18.38
CA TYR A 18 -1.52 4.26 17.00
C TYR A 18 -2.90 3.97 16.41
N LEU A 19 -3.37 2.71 16.44
CA LEU A 19 -4.67 2.33 15.89
C LEU A 19 -5.85 2.99 16.62
N MET A 20 -5.75 3.16 17.94
CA MET A 20 -6.79 3.88 18.69
C MET A 20 -6.93 5.34 18.22
N ARG A 21 -5.81 6.02 17.96
CA ARG A 21 -5.81 7.42 17.50
C ARG A 21 -6.20 7.54 16.03
N THR A 22 -5.60 6.74 15.16
CA THR A 22 -5.81 6.83 13.72
C THR A 22 -7.20 6.39 13.31
N CYS A 23 -7.68 5.27 13.87
CA CYS A 23 -8.97 4.67 13.48
C CYS A 23 -10.11 5.00 14.46
N GLY A 24 -9.87 5.76 15.53
CA GLY A 24 -10.89 6.08 16.54
C GLY A 24 -11.45 4.84 17.28
N LEU A 25 -10.72 3.73 17.29
CA LEU A 25 -11.20 2.47 17.85
C LEU A 25 -10.98 2.39 19.37
N SER A 26 -11.86 1.67 20.06
CA SER A 26 -11.65 1.33 21.47
C SER A 26 -10.48 0.35 21.63
N ARG A 27 -9.83 0.39 22.80
CA ARG A 27 -8.73 -0.53 23.14
C ARG A 27 -9.07 -2.00 22.90
N TYR A 28 -10.28 -2.41 23.29
CA TYR A 28 -10.78 -3.78 23.07
C TYR A 28 -10.80 -4.14 21.58
N LEU A 29 -11.35 -3.27 20.74
CA LEU A 29 -11.49 -3.54 19.32
C LEU A 29 -10.13 -3.54 18.61
N VAL A 30 -9.23 -2.64 18.99
CA VAL A 30 -7.84 -2.65 18.49
C VAL A 30 -7.13 -3.96 18.83
N GLY A 31 -7.27 -4.44 20.07
CA GLY A 31 -6.69 -5.74 20.47
C GLY A 31 -7.21 -6.89 19.60
N ARG A 32 -8.49 -6.88 19.23
CA ARG A 32 -9.04 -7.87 18.30
C ARG A 32 -8.49 -7.74 16.88
N VAL A 33 -8.45 -6.52 16.35
CA VAL A 33 -7.98 -6.25 14.98
C VAL A 33 -6.50 -6.60 14.81
N LEU A 34 -5.67 -6.33 15.82
CA LEU A 34 -4.25 -6.74 15.82
C LEU A 34 -4.08 -8.25 15.78
N ASN A 35 -5.02 -9.00 16.36
CA ASN A 35 -5.07 -10.47 16.31
C ASN A 35 -5.80 -11.01 15.06
N GLY A 36 -6.06 -10.17 14.05
CA GLY A 36 -6.72 -10.60 12.81
C GLY A 36 -8.24 -10.75 12.92
N HIS A 37 -8.85 -10.32 14.02
CA HIS A 37 -10.30 -10.34 14.20
C HIS A 37 -10.91 -8.97 13.90
N TYR A 38 -11.54 -8.85 12.74
CA TYR A 38 -12.20 -7.62 12.30
C TYR A 38 -13.64 -7.50 12.82
N PRO A 39 -14.19 -6.27 12.91
CA PRO A 39 -15.61 -6.07 13.19
C PRO A 39 -16.50 -6.84 12.21
N ARG A 40 -17.63 -7.39 12.69
CA ARG A 40 -18.66 -7.99 11.82
C ARG A 40 -19.45 -6.94 11.04
N ASP A 41 -19.47 -5.72 11.56
CA ASP A 41 -20.12 -4.58 10.95
C ASP A 41 -19.24 -4.03 9.82
N VAL A 42 -19.72 -4.15 8.58
CA VAL A 42 -18.99 -3.75 7.38
C VAL A 42 -18.69 -2.25 7.37
N TYR A 43 -19.55 -1.40 7.94
CA TYR A 43 -19.31 0.04 7.98
C TYR A 43 -18.11 0.38 8.85
N LYS A 44 -17.93 -0.32 9.97
CA LYS A 44 -16.73 -0.16 10.80
C LYS A 44 -15.46 -0.61 10.10
N VAL A 45 -15.55 -1.63 9.25
CA VAL A 45 -14.40 -2.03 8.43
C VAL A 45 -14.08 -0.93 7.41
N PHE A 46 -15.09 -0.35 6.77
CA PHE A 46 -14.91 0.80 5.88
C PHE A 46 -14.27 2.00 6.60
N ASP A 47 -14.71 2.31 7.82
CA ASP A 47 -14.12 3.39 8.62
C ASP A 47 -12.62 3.14 8.89
N ILE A 48 -12.26 1.89 9.21
CA ILE A 48 -10.85 1.50 9.40
C ILE A 48 -10.06 1.64 8.11
N THR A 49 -10.59 1.18 6.97
CA THR A 49 -9.86 1.24 5.69
C THR A 49 -9.70 2.68 5.21
N ASN A 50 -10.71 3.53 5.43
CA ASN A 50 -10.64 4.96 5.15
C ASN A 50 -9.63 5.66 6.05
N ALA A 51 -9.66 5.41 7.35
CA ALA A 51 -8.73 6.00 8.32
C ALA A 51 -7.27 5.62 8.03
N MET A 52 -7.05 4.41 7.53
CA MET A 52 -5.72 3.90 7.19
C MET A 52 -5.30 4.23 5.74
N ASP A 53 -6.17 4.88 4.97
CA ASP A 53 -5.99 5.19 3.54
C ASP A 53 -5.57 3.94 2.74
N VAL A 54 -6.36 2.88 2.80
CA VAL A 54 -6.12 1.64 2.05
C VAL A 54 -7.38 1.15 1.36
N ASP A 55 -7.19 0.46 0.24
CA ASP A 55 -8.24 -0.27 -0.46
C ASP A 55 -8.94 -1.29 0.44
N PHE A 56 -10.28 -1.25 0.43
CA PHE A 56 -11.12 -2.10 1.26
C PHE A 56 -11.04 -3.57 0.86
N GLU A 57 -11.09 -3.86 -0.45
CA GLU A 57 -11.03 -5.23 -0.95
C GLU A 57 -9.69 -5.87 -0.56
N TRP A 58 -8.59 -5.16 -0.80
CA TRP A 58 -7.27 -5.61 -0.40
C TRP A 58 -7.16 -5.84 1.10
N PHE A 59 -7.74 -4.94 1.91
CA PHE A 59 -7.71 -5.09 3.36
C PHE A 59 -8.42 -6.37 3.85
N MET A 60 -9.53 -6.74 3.19
CA MET A 60 -10.38 -7.86 3.59
C MET A 60 -9.94 -9.20 3.02
N VAL A 61 -9.55 -9.24 1.74
CA VAL A 61 -9.29 -10.49 1.01
C VAL A 61 -7.87 -10.57 0.41
N GLY A 62 -7.07 -9.51 0.53
CA GLY A 62 -5.69 -9.48 0.05
C GLY A 62 -5.54 -9.27 -1.46
N SER A 63 -6.64 -9.18 -2.21
CA SER A 63 -6.65 -8.78 -3.63
C SER A 63 -6.97 -7.30 -3.77
N ALA A 64 -6.19 -6.59 -4.58
CA ALA A 64 -6.54 -5.22 -4.97
C ALA A 64 -7.43 -5.29 -6.23
N GLY A 65 -8.73 -5.00 -6.09
CA GLY A 65 -9.66 -4.94 -7.23
C GLY A 65 -9.54 -3.64 -8.02
N GLN A 66 -9.02 -2.57 -7.40
CA GLN A 66 -8.82 -1.26 -8.00
C GLN A 66 -7.48 -0.65 -7.60
N TYR A 67 -7.03 0.34 -8.37
CA TYR A 67 -5.82 1.09 -8.05
C TYR A 67 -6.05 1.94 -6.79
N HIS A 68 -5.28 1.67 -5.74
CA HIS A 68 -5.19 2.51 -4.55
C HIS A 68 -3.72 2.81 -4.25
N PRO A 69 -3.29 4.10 -4.27
CA PRO A 69 -1.86 4.46 -4.22
C PRO A 69 -1.11 3.86 -3.04
N ARG A 70 -1.67 4.00 -1.83
CA ARG A 70 -1.04 3.54 -0.59
C ARG A 70 -1.03 2.02 -0.46
N THR A 71 -2.11 1.33 -0.79
CA THR A 71 -2.14 -0.14 -0.90
C THR A 71 -1.07 -0.66 -1.84
N LEU A 72 -0.91 -0.06 -3.02
CA LEU A 72 0.08 -0.49 -3.99
C LEU A 72 1.51 -0.28 -3.47
N ARG A 73 1.78 0.81 -2.73
CA ARG A 73 3.06 1.01 -2.04
C ARG A 73 3.36 -0.10 -1.03
N ILE A 74 2.38 -0.42 -0.18
CA ILE A 74 2.51 -1.49 0.83
C ILE A 74 2.81 -2.82 0.15
N HIS A 75 2.06 -3.15 -0.90
CA HIS A 75 2.22 -4.40 -1.64
C HIS A 75 3.61 -4.51 -2.30
N LEU A 76 4.08 -3.45 -2.98
CA LEU A 76 5.40 -3.43 -3.62
C LEU A 76 6.55 -3.59 -2.61
N GLN A 77 6.43 -2.96 -1.43
CA GLN A 77 7.43 -3.08 -0.38
C GLN A 77 7.47 -4.50 0.22
N GLN A 78 6.31 -5.14 0.39
CA GLN A 78 6.24 -6.49 0.96
C GLN A 78 6.68 -7.61 -0.01
N VAL A 79 6.29 -7.54 -1.29
CA VAL A 79 6.55 -8.62 -2.25
C VAL A 79 7.95 -8.57 -2.85
N LYS A 80 8.54 -7.38 -3.00
CA LYS A 80 9.81 -7.18 -3.70
C LYS A 80 10.94 -6.64 -2.83
N HIS A 81 10.67 -6.38 -1.55
CA HIS A 81 11.63 -5.78 -0.60
C HIS A 81 12.26 -4.47 -1.11
N PHE A 82 11.53 -3.72 -1.94
CA PHE A 82 12.01 -2.44 -2.44
C PHE A 82 11.98 -1.37 -1.36
N SER A 83 12.98 -0.48 -1.37
CA SER A 83 12.97 0.70 -0.52
C SER A 83 11.79 1.60 -0.86
N LYS A 84 11.29 2.37 0.12
CA LYS A 84 10.20 3.35 -0.09
C LYS A 84 10.45 4.26 -1.30
N GLN A 85 11.69 4.74 -1.45
CA GLN A 85 12.11 5.55 -2.59
C GLN A 85 11.97 4.82 -3.93
N SER A 86 12.40 3.56 -4.00
CA SER A 86 12.30 2.74 -5.22
C SER A 86 10.83 2.48 -5.58
N THR A 87 10.00 2.21 -4.58
CA THR A 87 8.55 2.04 -4.73
C THR A 87 7.90 3.31 -5.27
N ASP A 88 8.20 4.48 -4.72
CA ASP A 88 7.66 5.76 -5.20
C ASP A 88 8.07 6.08 -6.64
N GLN A 89 9.32 5.79 -7.01
CA GLN A 89 9.81 5.94 -8.38
C GLN A 89 9.04 5.03 -9.35
N MET A 90 8.85 3.75 -9.00
CA MET A 90 8.10 2.81 -9.83
C MET A 90 6.64 3.23 -10.00
N LEU A 91 6.00 3.71 -8.93
CA LEU A 91 4.63 4.22 -9.00
C LEU A 91 4.51 5.44 -9.90
N ARG A 92 5.46 6.38 -9.82
CA ARG A 92 5.49 7.54 -10.71
C ARG A 92 5.59 7.12 -12.17
N LEU A 93 6.43 6.12 -12.47
CA LEU A 93 6.51 5.55 -13.82
C LEU A 93 5.16 4.99 -14.28
N MET A 94 4.51 4.17 -13.46
CA MET A 94 3.21 3.58 -13.80
C MET A 94 2.13 4.65 -14.03
N VAL A 95 2.04 5.65 -13.16
CA VAL A 95 1.08 6.76 -13.31
C VAL A 95 1.33 7.53 -14.60
N CYS A 96 2.60 7.84 -14.90
CA CYS A 96 2.94 8.54 -16.14
C CYS A 96 2.65 7.69 -17.40
N VAL A 97 2.79 6.36 -17.33
CA VAL A 97 2.39 5.45 -18.42
C VAL A 97 0.88 5.48 -18.61
N CYS A 98 0.09 5.37 -17.54
CA CYS A 98 -1.37 5.45 -17.61
C CYS A 98 -1.85 6.81 -18.15
N ALA A 99 -1.14 7.90 -17.82
CA ALA A 99 -1.42 9.23 -18.33
C ALA A 99 -0.95 9.46 -19.79
N GLY A 100 -0.33 8.46 -20.44
CA GLY A 100 0.14 8.57 -21.82
C GLY A 100 1.41 9.39 -22.01
N HIS A 101 2.20 9.61 -20.96
CA HIS A 101 3.44 10.38 -21.05
C HIS A 101 4.49 9.66 -21.91
N LYS A 102 4.78 10.20 -23.09
CA LYS A 102 5.61 9.54 -24.13
C LYS A 102 6.94 8.99 -23.61
N LYS A 103 7.68 9.76 -22.79
CA LYS A 103 8.95 9.30 -22.18
C LYS A 103 8.72 8.09 -21.26
N ALA A 104 7.67 8.11 -20.45
CA ALA A 104 7.36 7.03 -19.52
C ALA A 104 6.94 5.76 -20.28
N CYS A 105 6.11 5.89 -21.32
CA CYS A 105 5.73 4.77 -22.17
C CYS A 105 6.96 4.13 -22.85
N ASN A 106 7.90 4.93 -23.36
CA ASN A 106 9.13 4.42 -23.96
C ASN A 106 10.01 3.70 -22.95
N LEU A 107 10.21 4.28 -21.76
CA LEU A 107 10.99 3.66 -20.68
C LEU A 107 10.35 2.36 -20.18
N ALA A 108 9.03 2.33 -20.04
CA ALA A 108 8.29 1.13 -19.66
C ALA A 108 8.40 0.04 -20.74
N LYS A 109 8.33 0.41 -22.03
CA LYS A 109 8.52 -0.54 -23.14
C LYS A 109 9.91 -1.16 -23.12
N LEU A 110 10.97 -0.37 -22.94
CA LEU A 110 12.34 -0.89 -22.80
C LEU A 110 12.47 -1.85 -21.61
N ALA A 111 11.72 -1.61 -20.53
CA ALA A 111 11.70 -2.51 -19.38
C ALA A 111 10.94 -3.81 -19.69
N CYS A 112 9.81 -3.75 -20.39
CA CYS A 112 9.05 -4.92 -20.83
C CYS A 112 9.83 -5.78 -21.82
N ASP A 113 10.59 -5.15 -22.72
CA ASP A 113 11.42 -5.83 -23.72
C ASP A 113 12.72 -6.39 -23.12
N GLY A 114 12.94 -6.26 -21.81
CA GLY A 114 14.12 -6.78 -21.11
C GLY A 114 15.42 -6.00 -21.35
N SER A 115 15.36 -4.90 -22.13
CA SER A 115 16.51 -4.04 -22.41
C SER A 115 16.97 -3.26 -21.17
N MET A 116 16.10 -3.09 -20.18
CA MET A 116 16.44 -2.50 -18.88
C MET A 116 15.56 -3.03 -17.76
N SER A 117 15.96 -2.84 -16.50
CA SER A 117 15.08 -3.16 -15.38
C SER A 117 13.98 -2.09 -15.20
N MET A 118 12.82 -2.49 -14.68
CA MET A 118 11.73 -1.57 -14.34
C MET A 118 12.18 -0.47 -13.35
N LEU A 119 13.08 -0.82 -12.42
CA LEU A 119 13.63 0.14 -11.47
C LEU A 119 14.55 1.17 -12.14
N SER A 120 15.37 0.73 -13.11
CA SER A 120 16.20 1.64 -13.90
C SER A 120 15.35 2.58 -14.75
N ALA A 121 14.29 2.07 -15.37
CA ALA A 121 13.32 2.87 -16.12
C ALA A 121 12.67 3.92 -15.21
N ALA A 122 12.27 3.53 -14.00
CA ALA A 122 11.64 4.42 -13.04
C ALA A 122 12.56 5.54 -12.53
N ARG A 123 13.87 5.29 -12.41
CA ARG A 123 14.87 6.28 -12.00
C ARG A 123 15.17 7.33 -13.07
N LEU A 124 15.02 6.98 -14.35
CA LEU A 124 15.29 7.87 -15.47
C LEU A 124 14.13 8.80 -15.80
N LEU A 125 12.96 8.59 -15.19
CA LEU A 125 11.77 9.39 -15.43
C LEU A 125 11.86 10.76 -14.76
#